data_AF-A0A9E6R9V3-F1
#
_entry.id   AF-A0A9E6R9V3-F1
#
_cell.length_a   1.000
_cell.length_b   1.000
_cell.length_c   1.000
_cell.angle_alpha   90.00
_cell.angle_beta   90.00
_cell.angle_gamma   90.00
#
_symmetry.space_group_name_H-M   'P 1'
#
loop_
_entity.id
_entity.type
_entity.pdbx_description
1 polymer ?
#
loop_
_entity_poly.entity_id
_entity_poly.type
_entity_poly.pdbx_seq_one_letter_code
_entity_poly.pdbx_strand_id
1 'polypeptide(L)'
;MSSIALAASIALVVSLPASARPGEGTGTAEFWGHFSSAGKQIGGTSGIVSSVRKEKGVFEIEFYRQIDKCGWFGSIHGRSAGSVGVELGKSTPPSDPRVLEVRTFDAKGALAKRDFSLLVKCQD
;
A
#
# COMPACT_ATOMS: atom_id res chain seq x y z
N MET A 1 62.61 -25.13 7.65
CA MET A 1 61.46 -25.16 8.55
C MET A 1 60.78 -23.79 8.46
N SER A 2 59.71 -23.67 7.68
CA SER A 2 59.02 -22.39 7.46
C SER A 2 57.71 -22.36 8.23
N SER A 3 57.57 -21.39 9.13
CA SER A 3 56.38 -21.16 9.95
C SER A 3 55.37 -20.29 9.20
N ILE A 4 54.12 -20.73 9.12
CA ILE A 4 52.98 -19.98 8.58
C ILE A 4 52.19 -19.43 9.77
N ALA A 5 52.08 -18.11 9.88
CA ALA A 5 51.26 -17.45 10.89
C ALA A 5 49.82 -17.24 10.36
N LEU A 6 48.82 -17.77 11.07
CA LEU A 6 47.40 -17.49 10.84
C LEU A 6 47.02 -16.21 11.59
N ALA A 7 46.52 -15.20 10.87
CA ALA A 7 45.87 -14.04 11.47
C ALA A 7 44.36 -14.30 11.56
N ALA A 8 43.80 -14.30 12.76
CA ALA A 8 42.36 -14.43 13.01
C ALA A 8 41.72 -13.04 13.06
N SER A 9 40.77 -12.79 12.16
CA SER A 9 39.98 -11.54 12.13
C SER A 9 38.79 -11.64 13.07
N ILE A 10 38.71 -10.73 14.05
CA ILE A 10 37.58 -10.59 14.97
C ILE A 10 36.52 -9.71 14.29
N ALA A 11 35.35 -10.27 13.99
CA ALA A 11 34.22 -9.50 13.49
C ALA A 11 33.44 -8.90 14.67
N LEU A 12 33.39 -7.57 14.75
CA LEU A 12 32.63 -6.82 15.75
C LEU A 12 31.15 -6.76 15.33
N VAL A 13 30.24 -7.36 16.09
CA VAL A 13 28.80 -7.29 15.83
C VAL A 13 28.24 -6.04 16.51
N VAL A 14 28.04 -4.97 15.74
CA VAL A 14 27.37 -3.74 16.20
C VAL A 14 25.86 -3.98 16.18
N SER A 15 25.25 -4.07 17.35
CA SER A 15 23.78 -4.15 17.50
C SER A 15 23.20 -2.74 17.47
N LEU A 16 22.55 -2.35 16.39
CA LEU A 16 21.83 -1.07 16.32
C LEU A 16 20.50 -1.15 17.10
N PRO A 17 20.11 -0.10 17.84
CA PRO A 17 18.81 -0.05 18.50
C PRO A 17 17.69 -0.06 17.45
N ALA A 18 16.73 -0.96 17.62
CA ALA A 18 15.55 -1.03 16.78
C ALA A 18 14.74 0.27 16.94
N SER A 19 14.57 1.03 15.85
CA SER A 19 13.67 2.18 15.82
C SER A 19 12.27 1.73 16.24
N ALA A 20 11.80 2.24 17.38
CA ALA A 20 10.42 2.08 17.80
C ALA A 20 9.52 2.69 16.72
N ARG A 21 8.67 1.87 16.10
CA ARG A 21 7.65 2.35 15.17
C ARG A 21 6.69 3.25 15.97
N PRO A 22 6.32 4.44 15.46
CA PRO A 22 5.28 5.26 16.07
C PRO A 22 4.05 4.39 16.33
N GLY A 23 3.48 4.50 17.53
CA GLY A 23 2.32 3.70 17.94
C GLY A 23 1.25 3.73 16.84
N GLU A 24 0.83 2.56 16.40
CA GLU A 24 -0.19 2.41 15.38
C GLU A 24 -1.45 3.10 15.90
N GLY A 25 -1.84 4.21 15.25
CA GLY A 25 -3.03 4.94 15.64
C GLY A 25 -4.20 3.96 15.69
N THR A 26 -4.74 3.74 16.89
CA THR A 26 -6.05 3.13 17.12
C THR A 26 -7.04 4.28 17.21
N GLY A 27 -8.26 4.11 16.71
CA GLY A 27 -9.20 5.22 16.54
C GLY A 27 -9.99 5.17 15.24
N THR A 28 -11.15 5.81 15.29
CA THR A 28 -11.92 6.21 14.10
C THR A 28 -11.07 7.08 13.17
N ALA A 29 -11.04 6.77 11.88
CA ALA A 29 -10.40 7.61 10.86
C ALA A 29 -11.10 7.47 9.52
N GLU A 30 -10.94 8.48 8.68
CA GLU A 30 -11.45 8.49 7.31
C GLU A 30 -10.37 8.97 6.36
N PHE A 31 -10.14 8.21 5.30
CA PHE A 31 -9.21 8.53 4.23
C PHE A 31 -9.97 8.54 2.91
N TRP A 32 -9.77 9.59 2.12
CA TRP A 32 -10.37 9.69 0.81
C TRP A 32 -9.32 10.14 -0.21
N GLY A 33 -9.35 9.54 -1.39
CA GLY A 33 -8.42 9.87 -2.46
C GLY A 33 -9.04 9.73 -3.84
N HIS A 34 -8.61 10.60 -4.74
CA HIS A 34 -8.81 10.49 -6.17
C HIS A 34 -7.51 10.06 -6.83
N PHE A 35 -7.57 9.06 -7.69
CA PHE A 35 -6.42 8.44 -8.31
C PHE A 35 -6.58 8.46 -9.82
N SER A 36 -5.54 8.96 -10.48
CA SER A 36 -5.43 8.88 -11.93
C SER A 36 -5.18 7.43 -12.36
N SER A 37 -5.55 7.11 -13.59
CA SER A 37 -5.26 5.84 -14.26
C SER A 37 -3.76 5.55 -14.39
N ALA A 38 -2.89 6.55 -14.17
CA ALA A 38 -1.44 6.40 -14.04
C ALA A 38 -0.99 5.87 -12.67
N GLY A 39 -1.89 5.85 -11.68
CA GLY A 39 -1.63 5.44 -10.30
C GLY A 39 -1.23 6.56 -9.37
N LYS A 40 -1.23 7.83 -9.81
CA LYS A 40 -0.96 8.96 -8.92
C LYS A 40 -2.23 9.43 -8.22
N GLN A 41 -2.14 9.74 -6.93
CA GLN A 41 -3.15 10.52 -6.24
C GLN A 41 -3.19 11.94 -6.81
N ILE A 42 -4.37 12.40 -7.22
CA ILE A 42 -4.63 13.70 -7.85
C ILE A 42 -5.56 14.59 -7.03
N GLY A 43 -6.08 14.07 -5.92
CA GLY A 43 -6.91 14.79 -4.95
C GLY A 43 -7.14 13.88 -3.73
N GLY A 44 -7.56 14.44 -2.60
CA GLY A 44 -7.79 13.62 -1.42
C GLY A 44 -7.61 14.34 -0.09
N THR A 45 -7.82 13.58 0.98
CA THR A 45 -7.39 13.92 2.34
C THR A 45 -5.95 13.47 2.57
N SER A 46 -5.35 13.93 3.67
CA SER A 46 -4.13 13.33 4.19
C SER A 46 -4.38 11.88 4.62
N GLY A 47 -3.30 11.09 4.67
CA GLY A 47 -3.33 9.74 5.21
C GLY A 47 -2.90 8.63 4.25
N ILE A 48 -2.78 8.97 2.97
CA ILE A 48 -2.17 8.13 1.94
C ILE A 48 -0.69 8.51 1.85
N VAL A 49 0.19 7.53 2.05
CA VAL A 49 1.66 7.67 1.96
C VAL A 49 2.11 7.57 0.52
N SER A 50 1.58 6.57 -0.20
CA SER A 50 1.96 6.33 -1.59
C SER A 50 0.79 5.73 -2.37
N SER A 51 0.81 5.94 -3.68
CA SER A 51 -0.08 5.29 -4.62
C SER A 51 0.69 5.04 -5.90
N VAL A 52 0.67 3.79 -6.37
CA VAL A 52 1.37 3.36 -7.58
C VAL A 52 0.51 2.39 -8.38
N ARG A 53 0.64 2.45 -9.71
CA ARG A 53 0.06 1.42 -10.59
C ARG A 53 1.08 0.31 -10.79
N LYS A 54 0.76 -0.91 -10.38
CA LYS A 54 1.62 -2.09 -10.55
C LYS A 54 1.54 -2.63 -11.97
N GLU A 55 0.32 -2.77 -12.48
CA GLU A 55 0.04 -3.24 -13.83
C GLU A 55 -1.31 -2.69 -14.36
N LYS A 56 -1.78 -3.19 -15.50
CA LYS A 56 -3.02 -2.71 -16.11
C LYS A 56 -4.19 -2.94 -15.14
N GLY A 57 -4.76 -1.84 -14.64
CA GLY A 57 -5.93 -1.89 -13.77
C GLY A 57 -5.66 -2.39 -12.36
N VAL A 58 -4.40 -2.52 -11.94
CA VAL A 58 -4.01 -2.92 -10.57
C VAL A 58 -3.15 -1.84 -9.94
N PHE A 59 -3.55 -1.38 -8.77
CA PHE A 59 -2.97 -0.26 -8.04
C PHE A 59 -2.68 -0.68 -6.61
N GLU A 60 -1.62 -0.12 -6.04
CA GLU A 60 -1.21 -0.32 -4.66
C GLU A 60 -1.25 1.05 -3.97
N ILE A 61 -1.97 1.13 -2.86
CA ILE A 61 -2.15 2.35 -2.08
C ILE A 61 -1.71 2.06 -0.66
N GLU A 62 -0.72 2.81 -0.18
CA GLU A 62 -0.18 2.68 1.16
C GLU A 62 -0.72 3.80 2.05
N PHE A 63 -1.07 3.45 3.28
CA PHE A 63 -1.55 4.36 4.32
C PHE A 63 -0.51 4.49 5.44
N TYR A 64 -0.54 5.60 6.18
CA TYR A 64 0.41 5.77 7.30
C TYR A 64 0.10 4.89 8.52
N ARG A 65 -1.11 4.32 8.58
CA ARG A 65 -1.58 3.46 9.67
C ARG A 65 -2.15 2.14 9.12
N GLN A 66 -2.31 1.17 10.01
CA GLN A 66 -3.02 -0.07 9.69
C GLN A 66 -4.49 0.21 9.34
N ILE A 67 -4.99 -0.52 8.35
CA ILE A 67 -6.34 -0.39 7.80
C ILE A 67 -7.05 -1.74 7.63
N ASP A 68 -6.49 -2.80 8.20
CA ASP A 68 -7.02 -4.17 8.18
C ASP A 68 -8.40 -4.30 8.84
N LYS A 69 -8.73 -3.39 9.77
CA LYS A 69 -10.05 -3.29 10.42
C LYS A 69 -10.99 -2.24 9.80
N CYS A 70 -10.57 -1.60 8.70
CA CYS A 70 -11.36 -0.53 8.08
C CYS A 70 -12.28 -1.10 7.00
N GLY A 71 -13.41 -0.43 6.75
CA GLY A 71 -14.20 -0.63 5.54
C GLY A 71 -13.67 0.22 4.40
N TRP A 72 -13.85 -0.24 3.16
CA TRP A 72 -13.42 0.49 1.97
C TRP A 72 -14.49 0.52 0.88
N PHE A 73 -14.53 1.61 0.14
CA PHE A 73 -15.46 1.83 -0.98
C PHE A 73 -14.70 2.49 -2.14
N GLY A 74 -14.88 1.95 -3.34
CA GLY A 74 -14.26 2.47 -4.56
C GLY A 74 -15.28 2.81 -5.64
N SER A 75 -15.02 3.83 -6.45
CA SER A 75 -15.85 4.19 -7.61
C SER A 75 -15.01 4.62 -8.81
N ILE A 76 -15.47 4.29 -10.03
CA ILE A 76 -14.83 4.73 -11.28
C ILE A 76 -15.27 6.15 -11.62
N HIS A 77 -14.35 6.96 -12.12
CA HIS A 77 -14.65 8.27 -12.67
C HIS A 77 -14.72 8.24 -14.21
N GLY A 78 -15.62 9.06 -14.77
CA GLY A 78 -15.76 9.29 -16.21
C GLY A 78 -17.02 8.67 -16.82
N ARG A 79 -17.21 8.89 -18.12
CA ARG A 79 -18.42 8.46 -18.87
C ARG A 79 -18.43 6.97 -19.22
N SER A 80 -17.33 6.24 -18.97
CA SER A 80 -17.25 4.82 -19.26
C SER A 80 -17.80 4.01 -18.10
N ALA A 81 -18.71 3.08 -18.38
CA ALA A 81 -19.12 2.06 -17.41
C ALA A 81 -17.92 1.20 -16.98
N GLY A 82 -17.96 0.71 -15.74
CA GLY A 82 -16.92 -0.09 -15.11
C GLY A 82 -17.17 -0.27 -13.62
N SER A 83 -16.25 -0.96 -12.94
CA SER A 83 -16.33 -1.22 -11.50
C SER A 83 -14.95 -1.15 -10.86
N VAL A 84 -14.94 -0.98 -9.53
CA VAL A 84 -13.75 -1.04 -8.69
C VAL A 84 -13.89 -2.24 -7.75
N GLY A 85 -12.89 -3.12 -7.75
CA GLY A 85 -12.67 -4.10 -6.70
C GLY A 85 -11.56 -3.62 -5.77
N VAL A 86 -11.70 -3.83 -4.47
CA VAL A 86 -10.73 -3.39 -3.47
C VAL A 86 -10.51 -4.54 -2.50
N GLU A 87 -9.25 -4.89 -2.29
CA GLU A 87 -8.84 -5.93 -1.35
C GLU A 87 -7.62 -5.45 -0.55
N LEU A 88 -7.46 -5.94 0.68
CA LEU A 88 -6.19 -5.78 1.41
C LEU A 88 -5.04 -6.37 0.59
N GLY A 89 -3.96 -5.63 0.51
CA GLY A 89 -2.84 -5.89 -0.38
C GLY A 89 -2.32 -7.31 -0.23
N LYS A 90 -2.52 -8.13 -1.27
CA LYS A 90 -1.91 -9.46 -1.41
C LYS A 90 -0.53 -9.38 -2.06
N SER A 91 -0.08 -8.19 -2.48
CA SER A 91 1.00 -8.05 -3.45
C SER A 91 2.37 -8.52 -2.93
N THR A 92 2.55 -8.67 -1.61
CA THR A 92 3.76 -9.26 -1.03
C THR A 92 3.45 -9.96 0.30
N PRO A 93 3.69 -11.26 0.47
CA PRO A 93 3.64 -11.90 1.79
C PRO A 93 4.81 -11.46 2.70
N PRO A 94 4.56 -11.19 3.99
CA PRO A 94 3.24 -11.08 4.62
C PRO A 94 2.52 -9.80 4.18
N SER A 95 1.20 -9.89 3.98
CA SER A 95 0.33 -8.76 3.62
C SER A 95 0.54 -7.61 4.61
N ASP A 96 1.03 -6.46 4.12
CA ASP A 96 1.16 -5.27 4.96
C ASP A 96 -0.26 -4.73 5.26
N PRO A 97 -0.69 -4.68 6.54
CA PRO A 97 -2.02 -4.20 6.92
C PRO A 97 -2.25 -2.72 6.61
N ARG A 98 -1.24 -2.02 6.08
CA ARG A 98 -1.31 -0.62 5.67
C ARG A 98 -1.49 -0.45 4.16
N VAL A 99 -1.56 -1.55 3.39
CA VAL A 99 -1.60 -1.51 1.93
C VAL A 99 -2.93 -2.06 1.41
N LEU A 100 -3.56 -1.33 0.50
CA LEU A 100 -4.69 -1.80 -0.31
C LEU A 100 -4.25 -2.07 -1.73
N GLU A 101 -4.70 -3.20 -2.27
CA GLU A 101 -4.72 -3.44 -3.70
C GLU A 101 -6.09 -3.02 -4.26
N VAL A 102 -6.08 -2.10 -5.21
CA VAL A 102 -7.27 -1.67 -5.93
C VAL A 102 -7.20 -2.22 -7.35
N ARG A 103 -8.29 -2.83 -7.79
CA ARG A 103 -8.47 -3.32 -9.16
C ARG A 103 -9.58 -2.54 -9.84
N THR A 104 -9.36 -2.10 -11.08
CA THR A 104 -10.41 -1.45 -11.87
C THR A 104 -10.71 -2.25 -13.12
N PHE A 105 -12.00 -2.32 -13.45
CA PHE A 105 -12.53 -3.14 -14.53
C PHE A 105 -13.33 -2.29 -15.52
N ASP A 106 -13.32 -2.69 -16.79
CA ASP A 106 -14.25 -2.16 -17.78
C ASP A 106 -15.65 -2.79 -17.65
N ALA A 107 -16.58 -2.33 -18.48
CA ALA A 107 -17.95 -2.83 -18.52
C ALA A 107 -18.07 -4.33 -18.85
N LYS A 108 -17.01 -4.95 -19.39
CA LYS A 108 -16.96 -6.39 -19.72
C LYS A 108 -16.31 -7.21 -18.58
N GLY A 109 -15.90 -6.56 -17.49
CA GLY A 109 -15.23 -7.20 -16.37
C GLY A 109 -13.72 -7.43 -16.59
N ALA A 110 -13.12 -6.88 -17.64
CA ALA A 110 -11.68 -7.01 -17.87
C ALA A 110 -10.91 -5.90 -17.15
N LEU A 111 -9.70 -6.21 -16.67
CA LEU A 111 -8.82 -5.20 -16.06
C LEU A 111 -8.56 -4.04 -17.02
N ALA A 112 -8.77 -2.82 -16.54
CA ALA A 112 -8.72 -1.60 -17.33
C ALA A 112 -7.99 -0.49 -16.59
N LYS A 113 -7.30 0.41 -17.31
CA LYS A 113 -6.70 1.60 -16.69
C LYS A 113 -7.79 2.66 -16.55
N ARG A 114 -8.25 2.91 -15.33
CA ARG A 114 -9.32 3.87 -15.04
C ARG A 114 -8.90 4.82 -13.92
N ASP A 115 -9.41 6.03 -14.00
CA ASP A 115 -9.39 6.96 -12.87
C ASP A 115 -10.45 6.49 -11.86
N PHE A 116 -10.15 6.58 -10.57
CA PHE A 116 -11.06 6.09 -9.53
C PHE A 116 -10.95 6.92 -8.25
N SER A 117 -11.99 6.82 -7.42
CA SER A 117 -12.00 7.29 -6.04
C SER A 117 -11.94 6.12 -5.08
N LEU A 118 -11.27 6.31 -3.95
CA LEU A 118 -11.27 5.37 -2.83
C LEU A 118 -11.62 6.13 -1.55
N LEU A 119 -12.49 5.53 -0.75
CA LEU A 119 -12.81 5.92 0.61
C LEU A 119 -12.47 4.75 1.53
N VAL A 120 -11.72 5.00 2.59
CA VAL A 120 -11.41 4.04 3.65
C VAL A 120 -11.91 4.62 4.96
N LYS A 121 -12.78 3.90 5.66
CA LYS A 121 -13.35 4.30 6.94
C LYS A 121 -13.00 3.28 8.00
N CYS A 122 -12.29 3.71 9.03
CA CYS A 122 -11.94 2.92 10.19
C CYS A 122 -12.92 3.24 11.31
N GLN A 123 -13.46 2.21 11.95
CA GLN A 123 -14.26 2.31 13.16
C GLN A 123 -13.57 1.51 14.27
N ASP A 124 -13.72 1.96 15.52
CA ASP A 124 -13.18 1.29 16.70
C ASP A 124 -13.98 0.04 17.09
#